data_AF-A0A934XQT4-F1
#
_entry.id   AF-A0A934XQT4-F1
#
_cell.length_a   1.000
_cell.length_b   1.000
_cell.length_c   1.000
_cell.angle_alpha   90.00
_cell.angle_beta   90.00
_cell.angle_gamma   90.00
#
_symmetry.space_group_name_H-M   'P 1'
#
loop_
_entity.id
_entity.type
_entity.pdbx_description
1 polymer ?
#
loop_
_entity_poly.entity_id
_entity_poly.type
_entity_poly.pdbx_seq_one_letter_code
_entity_poly.pdbx_strand_id
1 'polypeptide(L)'
;MSQAIANPEELERFARDLKQFNGQLKESMTRLNAQFRQLGDTWRDQEHQKYGQEFEQTMRVLAQFMHSSDEHIPFLLRKASRLREYLSQR
;
A
#
# COMPACT_ATOMS: atom_id res chain seq x y z
N MET A 1 -17.79 27.92 15.58
CA MET A 1 -16.68 27.95 14.60
C MET A 1 -16.50 26.54 14.08
N SER A 2 -16.65 26.30 12.77
CA SER A 2 -16.47 24.97 12.18
C SER A 2 -14.99 24.58 12.29
N GLN A 3 -14.66 23.74 13.27
CA GLN A 3 -13.36 23.07 13.34
C GLN A 3 -13.26 22.19 12.09
N ALA A 4 -12.31 22.50 11.20
CA ALA A 4 -11.96 21.58 10.13
C ALA A 4 -11.44 20.30 10.79
N ILE A 5 -12.18 19.19 10.63
CA ILE A 5 -11.89 17.89 11.26
C ILE A 5 -10.60 17.26 10.68
N ALA A 6 -10.06 17.81 9.59
CA ALA A 6 -8.79 17.40 8.99
C ALA A 6 -8.15 18.56 8.18
N ASN A 7 -6.82 18.50 8.01
CA ASN A 7 -6.04 19.43 7.20
C ASN A 7 -5.93 18.92 5.73
N PRO A 8 -6.32 19.70 4.70
CA PRO A 8 -6.21 19.29 3.30
C PRO A 8 -4.80 18.89 2.86
N GLU A 9 -3.79 19.67 3.27
CA GLU A 9 -2.39 19.47 2.87
C GLU A 9 -1.84 18.16 3.44
N GLU A 10 -2.23 17.80 4.66
CA GLU A 10 -1.86 16.53 5.29
C GLU A 10 -2.49 15.33 4.56
N LEU A 11 -3.77 15.43 4.19
CA LEU A 11 -4.47 14.37 3.45
C LEU A 11 -3.85 14.14 2.07
N GLU A 12 -3.53 15.20 1.34
CA GLU A 12 -2.87 15.06 0.04
C GLU A 12 -1.46 14.50 0.17
N ARG A 13 -0.70 14.96 1.18
CA ARG A 13 0.64 14.44 1.44
C ARG A 13 0.59 12.94 1.73
N PHE A 14 -0.28 12.51 2.64
CA PHE A 14 -0.44 11.10 2.95
C PHE A 14 -0.87 10.28 1.72
N ALA A 15 -1.80 10.78 0.91
CA ALA A 15 -2.21 10.09 -0.32
C ALA A 15 -1.07 9.91 -1.33
N ARG A 16 -0.20 10.92 -1.47
CA ARG A 16 1.00 10.84 -2.33
C ARG A 16 2.02 9.84 -1.77
N ASP A 17 2.29 9.91 -0.47
CA ASP A 17 3.22 9.02 0.22
C ASP A 17 2.74 7.56 0.14
N LEU A 18 1.44 7.31 0.32
CA LEU A 18 0.82 5.99 0.18
C LEU A 18 0.97 5.44 -1.24
N LYS A 19 0.76 6.28 -2.27
CA LYS A 19 0.95 5.88 -3.67
C LYS A 19 2.40 5.46 -3.95
N GLN A 20 3.36 6.24 -3.45
CA GLN A 20 4.78 5.95 -3.61
C GLN A 20 5.15 4.65 -2.88
N PHE A 21 4.67 4.49 -1.65
CA PHE A 21 4.87 3.28 -0.86
C PHE A 21 4.36 2.03 -1.58
N ASN A 22 3.13 2.06 -2.12
CA ASN A 22 2.57 0.94 -2.88
C ASN A 22 3.43 0.56 -4.09
N GLY A 23 3.98 1.54 -4.81
CA GLY A 23 4.90 1.30 -5.92
C GLY A 23 6.16 0.58 -5.49
N GLN A 24 6.83 1.09 -4.44
CA GLN A 24 8.06 0.49 -3.89
C GLN A 24 7.82 -0.92 -3.32
N LEU A 25 6.67 -1.11 -2.65
CA LEU A 25 6.27 -2.40 -2.11
C LEU A 25 6.06 -3.42 -3.24
N LYS A 26 5.37 -3.04 -4.32
CA LYS A 26 5.13 -3.90 -5.48
C LYS A 26 6.42 -4.37 -6.14
N GLU A 27 7.38 -3.47 -6.35
CA GLU A 27 8.69 -3.79 -6.91
C GLU A 27 9.47 -4.76 -6.01
N SER A 28 9.50 -4.48 -4.70
CA SER A 28 10.17 -5.31 -3.70
C SER A 28 9.57 -6.71 -3.63
N MET A 29 8.24 -6.79 -3.63
CA MET A 29 7.49 -8.04 -3.65
C MET A 29 7.78 -8.88 -4.89
N THR A 30 7.82 -8.25 -6.07
CA THR A 30 8.11 -8.93 -7.34
C THR A 30 9.51 -9.55 -7.32
N ARG A 31 10.50 -8.78 -6.85
CA ARG A 31 11.90 -9.22 -6.72
C ARG A 31 12.02 -10.38 -5.74
N LEU A 32 11.40 -10.25 -4.55
CA LEU A 32 11.48 -11.26 -3.50
C LEU A 32 10.80 -12.58 -3.93
N ASN A 33 9.65 -12.51 -4.60
CA ASN A 33 9.00 -13.67 -5.20
C ASN A 33 9.90 -14.40 -6.20
N ALA A 34 10.61 -13.67 -7.06
CA ALA A 34 11.53 -14.28 -8.02
C ALA A 34 12.70 -14.98 -7.31
N GLN A 35 13.28 -14.35 -6.30
CA GLN A 35 14.35 -14.93 -5.48
C GLN A 35 13.86 -16.18 -4.73
N PHE A 36 12.67 -16.15 -4.14
CA PHE A 36 12.09 -17.30 -3.44
C PHE A 36 11.86 -18.48 -4.38
N ARG A 37 11.36 -18.23 -5.60
CA ARG A 37 11.21 -19.27 -6.63
C ARG A 37 12.54 -19.91 -7.02
N GLN A 38 13.57 -19.09 -7.25
CA GLN A 38 14.90 -19.58 -7.57
C GLN A 38 15.51 -20.39 -6.42
N LEU A 39 15.26 -19.99 -5.17
CA LEU A 39 15.74 -20.72 -4.00
C LEU A 39 15.14 -22.14 -3.91
N GLY A 40 13.89 -22.31 -4.35
CA GLY A 40 13.23 -23.61 -4.47
C GLY A 40 13.92 -24.59 -5.43
N ASP A 41 14.80 -24.11 -6.32
CA ASP A 41 15.58 -24.99 -7.18
C ASP A 41 16.62 -25.77 -6.38
N THR A 42 17.16 -25.19 -5.30
CA THR A 42 18.22 -25.77 -4.46
C THR A 42 17.76 -26.20 -3.06
N TRP A 43 16.70 -25.60 -2.54
CA TRP A 43 16.17 -25.89 -1.21
C TRP A 43 14.80 -26.58 -1.33
N ARG A 44 14.74 -27.88 -1.07
CA ARG A 44 13.57 -28.75 -1.38
C ARG A 44 13.12 -29.64 -0.23
N ASP A 45 13.42 -29.26 1.00
CA ASP A 45 13.00 -30.02 2.19
C ASP A 45 11.62 -29.58 2.71
N GLN A 46 11.20 -30.17 3.82
CA GLN A 46 9.93 -29.86 4.48
C GLN A 46 9.89 -28.43 5.04
N GLU A 47 11.03 -27.88 5.46
CA GLU A 47 11.10 -26.52 5.99
C GLU A 47 10.86 -25.49 4.89
N HIS A 48 11.41 -25.71 3.69
CA HIS A 48 11.11 -24.89 2.52
C HIS A 48 9.60 -24.89 2.21
N GLN A 49 8.95 -26.06 2.25
CA GLN A 49 7.51 -26.15 2.00
C GLN A 49 6.70 -25.41 3.06
N LYS A 50 7.04 -25.56 4.34
CA LYS A 50 6.36 -24.90 5.45
C LYS A 50 6.49 -23.37 5.35
N TYR A 51 7.72 -22.87 5.17
CA TYR A 51 7.95 -21.44 5.02
C TYR A 51 7.31 -20.88 3.74
N GLY A 52 7.31 -21.64 2.64
CA GLY A 52 6.67 -21.24 1.39
C GLY A 52 5.17 -20.94 1.53
N GLN A 53 4.45 -21.70 2.35
CA GLN A 53 3.04 -21.43 2.63
C GLN A 53 2.84 -20.10 3.36
N GLU A 54 3.62 -19.84 4.40
CA GLU A 54 3.58 -18.59 5.18
C GLU A 54 3.97 -17.38 4.31
N PHE A 55 4.99 -17.56 3.48
CA PHE A 55 5.46 -16.58 2.52
C PHE A 55 4.34 -16.22 1.53
N GLU A 56 3.75 -17.20 0.84
CA GLU A 56 2.67 -16.97 -0.13
C GLU A 56 1.42 -16.36 0.52
N GLN A 57 1.09 -16.75 1.75
CA GLN A 57 -0.01 -16.14 2.49
C GLN A 57 0.24 -14.65 2.75
N THR A 58 1.43 -14.31 3.23
CA THR A 58 1.82 -12.91 3.49
C THR A 58 1.80 -12.08 2.21
N MET A 59 2.31 -12.62 1.10
CA MET A 59 2.32 -11.94 -0.19
C MET A 59 0.90 -11.63 -0.70
N ARG A 60 -0.07 -12.51 -0.44
CA ARG A 60 -1.50 -12.24 -0.75
C ARG A 60 -2.08 -11.11 0.10
N VAL A 61 -1.78 -11.09 1.39
CA VAL A 61 -2.24 -10.00 2.29
C VAL A 61 -1.68 -8.65 1.85
N LEU A 62 -0.39 -8.60 1.51
CA LEU A 62 0.24 -7.37 1.01
C LEU A 62 -0.36 -6.92 -0.33
N ALA A 63 -0.66 -7.86 -1.23
CA ALA A 63 -1.34 -7.54 -2.49
C ALA A 63 -2.75 -6.95 -2.26
N GLN A 64 -3.52 -7.51 -1.32
CA GLN A 64 -4.83 -6.99 -0.96
C GLN A 64 -4.75 -5.58 -0.33
N PHE A 65 -3.75 -5.34 0.52
CA PHE A 65 -3.50 -4.02 1.09
C PHE A 65 -3.18 -2.96 0.02
N MET A 66 -2.32 -3.31 -0.95
CA MET A 66 -1.99 -2.38 -2.05
C MET A 66 -3.24 -2.05 -2.87
N HIS A 67 -4.07 -3.05 -3.18
CA HIS A 67 -5.31 -2.85 -3.92
C HIS A 67 -6.28 -1.92 -3.17
N SER A 68 -6.56 -2.19 -1.89
CA SER A 68 -7.47 -1.35 -1.11
C SER A 68 -6.92 0.07 -0.92
N SER A 69 -5.61 0.21 -0.77
CA SER A 69 -4.94 1.51 -0.67
C SER A 69 -5.03 2.30 -1.98
N ASP A 70 -4.78 1.67 -3.12
CA ASP A 70 -4.89 2.29 -4.44
C ASP A 70 -6.32 2.79 -4.73
N GLU A 71 -7.35 2.03 -4.31
CA GLU A 71 -8.75 2.45 -4.40
C GLU A 71 -9.09 3.62 -3.46
N HIS A 72 -8.42 3.71 -2.31
CA HIS A 72 -8.69 4.74 -1.30
C HIS A 72 -7.99 6.08 -1.59
N ILE A 73 -6.84 6.07 -2.27
CA ILE A 73 -6.08 7.29 -2.61
C ILE A 73 -6.96 8.37 -3.30
N PRO A 74 -7.78 8.06 -4.32
CA PRO A 74 -8.69 9.04 -4.92
C PRO A 74 -9.71 9.64 -3.94
N PHE A 75 -10.16 8.87 -2.95
CA PHE A 75 -11.05 9.38 -1.91
C PHE A 75 -10.37 10.44 -1.05
N LEU A 76 -9.12 10.19 -0.61
CA LEU A 76 -8.34 11.14 0.19
C LEU A 76 -8.11 12.46 -0.57
N LEU A 77 -7.74 12.37 -1.84
CA LEU A 77 -7.53 13.55 -2.71
C LEU A 77 -8.82 14.36 -2.89
N ARG A 78 -9.96 13.70 -3.15
CA ARG A 78 -11.27 14.39 -3.25
C ARG A 78 -11.67 15.05 -1.94
N LYS A 79 -11.42 14.38 -0.81
CA LYS A 79 -11.70 14.93 0.53
C LYS A 79 -10.86 16.19 0.80
N ALA A 80 -9.58 16.17 0.44
CA ALA A 80 -8.71 17.33 0.55
C ALA A 80 -9.18 18.50 -0.31
N SER A 81 -9.53 18.27 -1.59
CA SER A 81 -10.06 19.33 -2.49
C SER A 81 -11.27 20.03 -1.88
N ARG A 82 -12.26 19.26 -1.40
CA ARG A 82 -13.48 19.81 -0.79
C ARG A 82 -13.21 20.62 0.48
N LEU A 83 -12.28 20.15 1.31
CA LEU A 83 -11.88 20.89 2.52
C LEU A 83 -11.18 22.21 2.16
N ARG A 84 -10.32 22.21 1.13
CA ARG A 84 -9.65 23.42 0.65
C ARG A 84 -10.66 24.44 0.09
N GLU A 85 -11.61 24.00 -0.72
CA GLU A 85 -12.69 24.84 -1.23
C GLU A 85 -13.49 25.48 -0.09
N TYR A 86 -13.89 24.68 0.90
CA TYR A 86 -14.63 25.16 2.07
C TYR A 86 -13.84 26.18 2.90
N LEU A 87 -12.53 25.96 3.11
CA LEU A 87 -11.67 26.89 3.84
C LEU A 87 -11.43 28.20 3.07
N SER A 88 -11.41 28.17 1.74
CA SER A 88 -11.24 29.37 0.90
C SER A 88 -12.47 30.27 0.81
N GLN A 89 -13.66 29.70 1.07
CA GLN A 89 -14.95 30.42 1.04
C GLN A 89 -15.31 31.08 2.38
N ARG A 90 -14.47 30.90 3.41
CA ARG A 90 -14.67 31.42 4.76
C ARG A 90 -13.68 32.53 5.07
#